data_AF-A0A951AK79-F1
#
_entry.id   AF-A0A951AK79-F1
#
_cell.length_a   1.000
_cell.length_b   1.000
_cell.length_c   1.000
_cell.angle_alpha   90.00
_cell.angle_beta   90.00
_cell.angle_gamma   90.00
#
_symmetry.space_group_name_H-M   'P 1'
#
loop_
_entity.id
_entity.type
_entity.pdbx_description
1 polymer ?
#
loop_
_entity_poly.entity_id
_entity_poly.type
_entity_poly.pdbx_seq_one_letter_code
_entity_poly.pdbx_strand_id
1 'polypeptide(L)'
;KSIANFKLRKNQLIGAKVTLRGDRMYEFLERLIKAALPRIRDFRGVSPRSFDGHGNYTLGVTDQTIFPEVELDKIKRNIGFDVTIVTTARTDEEAKSLLSELGMPFSDRAKKPAPANPAPGGPAEEAT
;
A
#
# COMPACT_ATOMS: atom_id res chain seq x y z
N LYS A 1 -10.01 19.93 6.52
CA LYS A 1 -11.36 19.55 7.01
C LYS A 1 -11.21 19.18 8.48
N SER A 2 -11.96 19.80 9.41
CA SER A 2 -11.90 19.43 10.84
C SER A 2 -12.91 18.32 11.09
N ILE A 3 -12.45 17.14 11.49
CA ILE A 3 -13.33 16.02 11.85
C ILE A 3 -13.25 15.88 13.37
N ALA A 4 -14.29 16.34 14.06
CA ALA A 4 -14.32 16.44 15.51
C ALA A 4 -14.16 15.09 16.23
N ASN A 5 -14.54 13.98 15.58
CA ASN A 5 -14.42 12.62 16.14
C ASN A 5 -12.97 12.17 16.38
N PHE A 6 -11.99 12.72 15.65
CA PHE A 6 -10.57 12.36 15.81
C PHE A 6 -9.81 13.31 16.76
N LYS A 7 -10.51 14.22 17.47
CA LYS A 7 -9.90 15.25 18.34
C LYS A 7 -8.84 16.10 17.63
N LEU A 8 -8.90 16.19 16.30
CA LEU A 8 -7.92 16.90 15.49
C LEU A 8 -8.19 18.40 15.55
N ARG A 9 -7.15 19.17 15.90
CA ARG A 9 -7.18 20.64 15.81
C ARG A 9 -6.64 21.10 14.46
N LYS A 10 -7.10 22.25 13.99
CA LYS A 10 -6.56 22.92 12.80
C LYS A 10 -5.05 23.14 13.01
N ASN A 11 -4.22 22.78 12.02
CA ASN A 11 -2.74 22.84 12.04
C ASN A 11 -2.01 21.82 12.93
N GLN A 12 -2.67 20.75 13.38
CA GLN A 12 -1.97 19.64 14.04
C GLN A 12 -1.25 18.77 12.99
N LEU A 13 0.03 18.42 13.24
CA LEU A 13 0.79 17.50 12.40
C LEU A 13 0.28 16.07 12.63
N ILE A 14 -0.19 15.41 11.57
CA ILE A 14 -0.85 14.10 11.64
C ILE A 14 0.00 13.00 10.96
N GLY A 15 0.86 13.37 10.01
CA GLY A 15 1.70 12.41 9.29
C GLY A 15 2.76 13.09 8.43
N ALA A 16 3.63 12.26 7.87
CA ALA A 16 4.65 12.66 6.90
C ALA A 16 4.29 12.08 5.53
N LYS A 17 4.67 12.79 4.46
CA LYS A 17 4.60 12.28 3.08
C LYS A 17 5.90 12.62 2.37
N VAL A 18 6.36 11.71 1.52
CA VAL A 18 7.53 11.92 0.67
C VAL A 18 7.14 11.57 -0.76
N THR A 19 7.64 12.34 -1.71
CA THR A 19 7.48 12.06 -3.14
C THR A 19 8.87 11.90 -3.73
N LEU A 20 9.17 10.69 -4.23
CA LEU A 20 10.43 10.37 -4.89
C LEU A 20 10.24 10.49 -6.41
N ARG A 21 11.23 11.06 -7.10
CA ARG A 21 11.25 11.24 -8.56
C ARG A 21 12.67 11.07 -9.10
N GLY A 22 12.79 10.69 -10.36
CA GLY A 22 14.09 10.46 -11.02
C GLY A 22 14.84 9.28 -10.41
N ASP A 23 16.16 9.38 -10.34
CA ASP A 23 17.03 8.26 -9.92
C ASP A 23 16.72 7.75 -8.52
N ARG A 24 16.43 8.65 -7.57
CA ARG A 24 16.08 8.29 -6.18
C ARG A 24 14.83 7.40 -6.09
N MET A 25 13.90 7.54 -7.04
CA MET A 25 12.70 6.69 -7.09
C MET A 25 13.09 5.26 -7.46
N TYR A 26 13.93 5.09 -8.48
CA TYR A 26 14.38 3.78 -8.94
C TYR A 26 15.27 3.10 -7.90
N GLU A 27 16.18 3.83 -7.25
CA GLU A 27 16.98 3.30 -6.14
C GLU A 27 16.11 2.82 -4.98
N PHE A 28 15.08 3.59 -4.60
CA PHE A 28 14.15 3.17 -3.54
C PHE A 28 13.37 1.93 -3.96
N LEU A 29 12.88 1.88 -5.21
CA LEU A 29 12.15 0.73 -5.73
C LEU A 29 13.03 -0.53 -5.73
N GLU A 30 14.28 -0.41 -6.16
CA GLU A 30 15.24 -1.51 -6.15
C GLU A 30 15.51 -1.99 -4.71
N ARG A 31 15.74 -1.08 -3.76
CA ARG A 31 15.91 -1.42 -2.33
C ARG A 31 14.67 -2.06 -1.74
N LEU A 32 13.48 -1.58 -2.10
CA LEU A 32 12.22 -2.16 -1.68
C LEU A 32 12.12 -3.62 -2.16
N ILE A 33 12.35 -3.87 -3.45
CA ILE A 33 12.21 -5.19 -4.07
C ILE A 33 13.30 -6.16 -3.58
N LYS A 34 14.57 -5.75 -3.61
CA LYS A 34 15.71 -6.64 -3.37
C LYS A 34 16.07 -6.79 -1.90
N ALA A 35 15.90 -5.73 -1.09
CA ALA A 35 16.32 -5.74 0.31
C ALA A 35 15.14 -5.84 1.28
N ALA A 36 14.07 -5.08 1.05
CA ALA A 36 13.00 -4.93 2.03
C ALA A 36 11.96 -6.06 1.98
N LEU A 37 11.42 -6.38 0.79
CA LEU A 37 10.38 -7.41 0.64
C LEU A 37 10.82 -8.80 1.13
N PRO A 38 12.04 -9.30 0.84
CA PRO A 38 12.47 -10.62 1.31
C PRO A 38 12.64 -10.72 2.82
N ARG A 39 12.78 -9.58 3.52
CA ARG A 39 12.89 -9.52 4.99
C ARG A 39 11.54 -9.58 5.69
N ILE A 40 10.43 -9.45 4.95
CA ILE A 40 9.10 -9.60 5.51
C ILE A 40 8.91 -11.06 5.94
N ARG A 41 8.56 -11.27 7.22
CA ARG A 41 8.26 -12.61 7.73
C ARG A 41 7.07 -13.20 6.98
N ASP A 42 7.20 -14.47 6.56
CA ASP A 42 6.18 -15.18 5.78
C ASP A 42 5.80 -14.49 4.46
N PHE A 43 6.75 -13.82 3.81
CA PHE A 43 6.52 -13.15 2.54
C PHE A 43 6.13 -14.17 1.45
N ARG A 44 4.94 -14.01 0.88
CA ARG A 44 4.38 -14.86 -0.20
C ARG A 44 4.22 -14.11 -1.52
N GLY A 45 4.90 -12.98 -1.66
CA GLY A 45 4.67 -12.03 -2.75
C GLY A 45 3.63 -10.97 -2.40
N VAL A 46 3.67 -9.86 -3.13
CA VAL A 46 2.70 -8.77 -3.00
C VAL A 46 1.42 -9.08 -3.76
N SER A 47 0.28 -8.57 -3.28
CA SER A 47 -1.02 -8.83 -3.91
C SER A 47 -1.09 -8.18 -5.30
N PRO A 48 -1.47 -8.90 -6.37
CA PRO A 48 -1.70 -8.31 -7.68
C PRO A 48 -3.06 -7.59 -7.78
N ARG A 49 -3.78 -7.42 -6.67
CA ARG A 49 -5.12 -6.80 -6.62
C ARG A 49 -5.12 -5.38 -6.06
N SER A 50 -3.96 -4.89 -5.61
CA SER A 50 -3.85 -3.56 -5.03
C SER A 50 -3.67 -2.47 -6.08
N PHE A 51 -4.12 -2.73 -7.31
CA PHE A 51 -4.22 -1.74 -8.37
C PHE A 51 -5.55 -1.00 -8.27
N ASP A 52 -5.58 0.24 -8.76
CA ASP A 52 -6.73 1.14 -8.66
C ASP A 52 -7.57 1.22 -9.95
N GLY A 53 -7.33 0.34 -10.93
CA GLY A 53 -8.01 0.36 -12.22
C GLY A 53 -7.39 1.32 -13.25
N HIS A 54 -6.45 2.17 -12.83
CA HIS A 54 -5.80 3.18 -13.68
C HIS A 54 -4.28 2.99 -13.70
N GLY A 55 -3.80 1.78 -13.41
CA GLY A 55 -2.38 1.46 -13.46
C GLY A 55 -1.55 1.98 -12.28
N ASN A 56 -2.16 2.49 -11.21
CA ASN A 56 -1.43 2.82 -9.98
C ASN A 56 -1.49 1.64 -9.02
N TYR A 57 -0.36 1.37 -8.38
CA TYR A 57 -0.22 0.26 -7.44
C TYR A 57 0.04 0.78 -6.03
N THR A 58 -0.74 0.32 -5.04
CA THR A 58 -0.51 0.67 -3.64
C THR A 58 -0.12 -0.56 -2.82
N LEU A 59 1.00 -0.45 -2.10
CA LEU A 59 1.50 -1.47 -1.19
C LEU A 59 1.50 -0.91 0.24
N GLY A 60 0.76 -1.56 1.13
CA GLY A 60 0.86 -1.30 2.56
C GLY A 60 2.02 -2.08 3.18
N VAL A 61 2.93 -1.38 3.83
CA VAL A 61 4.03 -1.95 4.61
C VAL A 61 3.69 -1.81 6.09
N THR A 62 3.55 -2.94 6.78
CA THR A 62 3.16 -2.96 8.20
C THR A 62 4.25 -2.44 9.12
N ASP A 63 5.53 -2.56 8.72
CA ASP A 63 6.66 -2.19 9.57
C ASP A 63 7.86 -1.68 8.76
N GLN A 64 8.41 -0.54 9.17
CA GLN A 64 9.62 0.06 8.60
C GLN A 64 10.92 -0.69 8.88
N THR A 65 10.92 -1.62 9.85
CA THR A 65 12.11 -2.45 10.19
C THR A 65 12.59 -3.35 9.05
N ILE A 66 11.77 -3.52 8.01
CA ILE A 66 12.11 -4.33 6.83
C ILE A 66 13.30 -3.77 6.05
N PHE A 67 13.57 -2.46 6.18
CA PHE A 67 14.72 -1.85 5.53
C PHE A 67 15.99 -2.08 6.35
N PRO A 68 17.07 -2.60 5.74
CA PRO A 68 18.34 -2.83 6.44
C PRO A 68 19.02 -1.56 6.96
N GLU A 69 18.67 -0.40 6.40
CA GLU A 69 19.23 0.90 6.74
C GLU A 69 18.65 1.47 8.05
N VAL A 70 17.54 0.90 8.53
CA VAL A 70 16.88 1.36 9.74
C VAL A 70 17.53 0.71 10.95
N GLU A 71 18.08 1.54 11.83
CA GLU A 71 18.62 1.10 13.11
C GLU A 71 17.49 0.73 14.08
N LEU A 72 17.36 -0.57 14.38
CA LEU A 72 16.32 -1.11 15.25
C LEU A 72 16.33 -0.48 16.65
N ASP A 73 17.53 -0.20 17.19
CA ASP A 73 17.70 0.33 18.55
C ASP A 73 17.15 1.76 18.71
N LYS A 74 17.00 2.51 17.62
CA LYS A 74 16.45 3.87 17.64
C LYS A 74 14.92 3.88 17.48
N ILE A 75 14.30 2.75 17.16
CA ILE A 75 12.86 2.65 16.93
C ILE A 75 12.13 2.56 18.27
N LYS A 76 11.41 3.63 18.64
CA LYS A 76 10.56 3.63 19.84
C LYS A 76 9.23 2.89 19.64
N ARG A 77 8.72 2.85 18.40
CA ARG A 77 7.45 2.23 18.01
C ARG A 77 7.52 1.79 16.55
N ASN A 78 6.98 0.63 16.24
CA ASN A 78 6.81 0.17 14.86
C ASN A 78 5.75 1.02 14.17
N ILE A 79 6.10 1.57 13.02
CA ILE A 79 5.25 2.43 12.20
C ILE A 79 5.14 1.75 10.84
N GLY A 80 3.90 1.52 10.41
CA GLY A 80 3.61 1.13 9.04
C GLY A 80 3.46 2.36 8.14
N PHE A 81 3.61 2.16 6.85
CA PHE A 81 3.44 3.19 5.84
C PHE A 81 2.94 2.57 4.53
N ASP A 82 2.29 3.40 3.72
CA ASP A 82 1.83 3.00 2.40
C ASP A 82 2.76 3.56 1.33
N VAL A 83 3.07 2.72 0.33
CA VAL A 83 3.83 3.09 -0.86
C VAL A 83 2.90 3.04 -2.05
N THR A 84 2.68 4.17 -2.71
CA THR A 84 1.92 4.24 -3.96
C THR A 84 2.87 4.48 -5.12
N ILE A 85 2.90 3.53 -6.05
CA ILE A 85 3.63 3.62 -7.31
C ILE A 85 2.65 4.13 -8.35
N VAL A 86 2.92 5.33 -8.85
CA VAL A 86 2.15 5.97 -9.91
C VAL A 86 2.84 5.68 -11.23
N THR A 87 2.12 5.10 -12.17
CA THR A 87 2.65 4.80 -13.52
C THR A 87 1.84 5.53 -14.59
N THR A 88 2.36 5.52 -15.82
CA THR A 88 1.65 6.06 -16.99
C THR A 88 0.78 5.03 -17.70
N ALA A 89 0.74 3.79 -17.18
CA ALA A 89 -0.09 2.72 -17.73
C ALA A 89 -1.58 3.10 -17.65
N ARG A 90 -2.36 2.67 -18.62
CA ARG A 90 -3.81 2.95 -18.63
C ARG A 90 -4.63 1.82 -18.03
N THR A 91 -4.04 0.64 -17.95
CA THR A 91 -4.69 -0.57 -17.44
C THR A 91 -3.83 -1.20 -16.35
N ASP A 92 -4.48 -1.93 -15.46
CA ASP A 92 -3.80 -2.68 -14.39
C ASP A 92 -2.92 -3.80 -14.95
N GLU A 93 -3.27 -4.35 -16.12
CA GLU A 93 -2.49 -5.39 -16.79
C GLU A 93 -1.14 -4.87 -17.28
N GLU A 94 -1.13 -3.70 -17.94
CA GLU A 94 0.09 -3.02 -18.36
C GLU A 94 0.97 -2.67 -17.16
N ALA A 95 0.38 -2.09 -16.11
CA ALA A 95 1.10 -1.73 -14.90
C ALA A 95 1.67 -2.95 -14.18
N LYS A 96 0.91 -4.06 -14.12
CA LYS A 96 1.38 -5.32 -13.55
C LYS A 96 2.52 -5.90 -14.36
N SER A 97 2.44 -5.91 -15.69
CA SER A 97 3.53 -6.40 -16.54
C SER A 97 4.80 -5.60 -16.31
N LEU A 98 4.69 -4.25 -16.32
CA LEU A 98 5.81 -3.35 -16.06
C LEU A 98 6.45 -3.62 -14.69
N LEU A 99 5.64 -3.70 -13.63
CA LEU A 99 6.17 -3.98 -12.28
C LEU A 99 6.77 -5.38 -12.17
N SER A 100 6.22 -6.37 -12.88
CA SER A 100 6.76 -7.73 -12.90
C SER A 100 8.14 -7.77 -13.58
N GLU A 101 8.31 -7.06 -14.70
CA GLU A 101 9.59 -6.94 -15.40
C GLU A 101 10.63 -6.16 -14.59
N LEU A 102 10.18 -5.16 -13.81
CA LEU A 102 11.03 -4.46 -12.84
C LEU A 102 11.44 -5.32 -11.63
N GLY A 103 10.92 -6.55 -11.53
CA GLY A 103 11.29 -7.52 -10.51
C GLY A 103 10.35 -7.55 -9.30
N MET A 104 9.18 -6.92 -9.36
CA MET A 104 8.21 -6.94 -8.26
C MET A 104 7.66 -8.36 -8.05
N PRO A 105 7.86 -8.97 -6.86
CA PRO A 105 7.44 -10.35 -6.61
C PRO A 105 5.94 -10.40 -6.31
N PHE A 106 5.11 -10.55 -7.34
CA PHE A 106 3.67 -10.75 -7.16
C PHE A 106 3.35 -12.16 -6.65
N SER A 107 2.35 -12.26 -5.77
CA SER A 107 1.84 -13.56 -5.31
C SER A 107 0.91 -14.18 -6.36
N ASP A 108 1.16 -15.44 -6.70
CA ASP A 108 0.25 -16.25 -7.55
C ASP A 108 -1.09 -16.53 -6.87
N ARG A 109 -1.15 -16.40 -5.53
CA ARG A 109 -2.40 -16.51 -4.79
C ARG A 109 -3.17 -15.20 -4.92
N ALA A 110 -3.83 -15.02 -6.06
CA ALA A 110 -4.89 -14.03 -6.22
C ALA A 110 -6.05 -14.37 -5.24
N LYS A 111 -5.88 -13.99 -3.96
CA LYS A 111 -6.83 -14.27 -2.88
C LYS A 111 -8.20 -13.73 -3.28
N LYS A 112 -9.12 -14.63 -3.69
CA LYS A 112 -10.53 -14.36 -4.06
C LYS A 112 -11.11 -13.28 -3.14
N PRO A 113 -11.82 -12.25 -3.67
CA PRO A 113 -12.30 -11.17 -2.82
C PRO A 113 -13.15 -11.81 -1.72
N ALA A 114 -12.92 -11.41 -0.46
CA ALA A 114 -13.89 -11.71 0.57
C ALA A 114 -15.24 -11.16 0.09
N PRO A 115 -16.34 -11.93 0.17
CA PRO A 115 -17.63 -11.42 -0.24
C PRO A 115 -17.90 -10.13 0.52
N ALA A 116 -18.24 -9.08 -0.23
CA ALA A 116 -18.70 -7.83 0.34
C ALA A 116 -19.84 -8.16 1.31
N ASN A 117 -19.67 -7.82 2.57
CA ASN A 117 -20.69 -8.01 3.58
C ASN A 117 -21.95 -7.27 3.09
N PRO A 118 -23.11 -7.93 2.90
CA PRO A 118 -24.31 -7.22 2.49
C PRO A 118 -24.63 -6.20 3.59
N ALA A 119 -24.87 -4.96 3.16
CA ALA A 119 -25.22 -3.86 4.06
C ALA A 119 -26.38 -4.28 5.00
N PRO A 120 -26.38 -3.86 6.28
CA PRO A 120 -27.54 -4.06 7.14
C PRO A 120 -28.74 -3.33 6.53
N GLY A 121 -29.87 -4.02 6.52
CA GLY A 121 -31.03 -3.76 5.67
C GLY A 121 -31.56 -2.32 5.67
N GLY A 122 -32.10 -1.93 4.52
CA GLY A 122 -32.96 -0.75 4.41
C GLY A 122 -34.21 -0.91 5.27
N PRO A 123 -34.78 0.19 5.78
CA PRO A 123 -36.01 0.15 6.54
C PRO A 123 -37.16 -0.32 5.64
N ALA A 124 -38.01 -1.16 6.22
CA ALA A 124 -39.21 -1.70 5.63
C ALA A 124 -40.10 -0.58 5.05
N GLU A 125 -40.32 -0.65 3.74
CA GLU A 125 -41.46 -0.04 3.07
C GLU A 125 -42.51 -1.15 2.89
N GLU A 126 -43.44 -1.24 3.85
CA GLU A 126 -44.72 -1.93 3.64
C GLU A 126 -45.84 -0.94 3.94
N ALA A 127 -46.50 -0.53 2.86
CA ALA A 127 -47.84 0.01 2.88
C ALA A 127 -48.82 -1.08 3.33
N THR A 128 -49.70 -0.78 4.26
CA THR A 128 -51.18 -0.84 4.18
C THR A 128 -51.76 -0.37 5.51
#